data_AF-A0A3N5DUA0-F1
#
_entry.id   AF-A0A3N5DUA0-F1
#
_cell.length_a   1.000
_cell.length_b   1.000
_cell.length_c   1.000
_cell.angle_alpha   90.00
_cell.angle_beta   90.00
_cell.angle_gamma   90.00
#
_symmetry.space_group_name_H-M   'P 1'
#
loop_
_entity.id
_entity.type
_entity.pdbx_description
1 polymer ?
#
loop_
_entity_poly.entity_id
_entity_poly.type
_entity_poly.pdbx_seq_one_letter_code
_entity_poly.pdbx_strand_id
1 'polypeptide(L)'
;MTFEDGTTYTREFTRVNTWTDGFSTPLDIWDDVFAIEGEATGVNRQGNAYTHTITSALVIKNTCRWIVEGIIELKVKDKVAVLDYGMGECDNDATITINGNVREIKLRGRR
;
A
#
# COMPACT_ATOMS: atom_id res chain seq x y z
N MET A 1 17.53 -8.58 2.22
CA MET A 1 18.35 -8.28 1.03
C MET A 1 19.60 -7.54 1.47
N THR A 2 20.74 -7.83 0.85
CA THR A 2 22.01 -7.15 1.08
C THR A 2 22.43 -6.46 -0.21
N PHE A 3 22.93 -5.23 -0.11
CA PHE A 3 23.38 -4.43 -1.25
C PHE A 3 24.89 -4.54 -1.43
N GLU A 4 25.40 -4.15 -2.61
CA GLU A 4 26.84 -4.18 -2.93
C GLU A 4 27.69 -3.32 -1.99
N ASP A 5 27.09 -2.28 -1.41
CA ASP A 5 27.72 -1.42 -0.39
C ASP A 5 27.74 -2.04 1.02
N GLY A 6 27.27 -3.29 1.16
CA GLY A 6 27.19 -4.02 2.43
C GLY A 6 25.99 -3.63 3.31
N THR A 7 25.18 -2.63 2.93
CA THR A 7 23.97 -2.29 3.68
C THR A 7 22.91 -3.38 3.52
N THR A 8 22.00 -3.49 4.49
CA THR A 8 20.92 -4.49 4.47
C THR A 8 19.56 -3.83 4.54
N TYR A 9 18.56 -4.51 3.98
CA TYR A 9 17.16 -4.19 4.10
C TYR A 9 16.38 -5.46 4.41
N THR A 10 15.63 -5.46 5.50
CA THR A 10 14.75 -6.59 5.88
C THR A 10 13.29 -6.16 5.77
N ARG A 11 12.43 -7.12 5.43
CA ARG A 11 10.99 -6.95 5.40
C ARG A 11 10.33 -8.29 5.67
N GLU A 12 9.57 -8.35 6.74
CA GLU A 12 8.65 -9.44 7.06
C GLU A 12 7.23 -8.88 6.99
N PHE A 13 6.29 -9.66 6.48
CA PHE A 13 4.93 -9.17 6.31
C PHE A 13 3.90 -10.28 6.39
N THR A 14 2.73 -9.93 6.89
CA THR A 14 1.52 -10.72 6.83
C THR A 14 0.53 -9.98 5.95
N ARG A 15 -0.07 -10.68 4.99
CA ARG A 15 -1.02 -10.08 4.04
C ARG A 15 -2.17 -11.03 3.77
N VAL A 16 -3.39 -10.53 3.86
CA VAL A 16 -4.62 -11.20 3.43
C VAL A 16 -5.11 -10.48 2.17
N ASN A 17 -5.45 -11.24 1.13
CA ASN A 17 -6.16 -10.70 -0.03
C ASN A 17 -7.51 -11.39 -0.11
N THR A 18 -8.58 -10.62 -0.09
CA THR A 18 -9.96 -11.08 -0.13
C THR A 18 -10.56 -10.72 -1.48
N TRP A 19 -11.14 -11.69 -2.18
CA TRP A 19 -11.92 -11.45 -3.40
C TRP A 19 -13.32 -11.00 -2.99
N THR A 20 -13.62 -9.73 -3.15
CA THR A 20 -14.86 -9.12 -2.61
C THR A 20 -15.98 -9.05 -3.63
N ASP A 21 -15.67 -9.02 -4.93
CA ASP A 21 -16.65 -8.98 -6.02
C ASP A 21 -16.08 -9.63 -7.29
N GLY A 22 -16.95 -10.14 -8.18
CA GLY A 22 -16.57 -10.83 -9.44
C GLY A 22 -16.38 -12.35 -9.33
N PHE A 23 -16.38 -12.91 -8.11
CA PHE A 23 -16.18 -14.35 -7.90
C PHE A 23 -17.27 -15.26 -8.50
N SER A 24 -18.44 -14.69 -8.82
CA SER A 24 -19.56 -15.42 -9.43
C SER A 24 -19.46 -15.57 -10.95
N THR A 25 -18.53 -14.83 -11.57
CA THR A 25 -18.37 -14.65 -13.02
C THR A 25 -16.95 -15.06 -13.42
N PRO A 26 -16.55 -16.33 -13.24
CA PRO A 26 -15.15 -16.77 -13.33
C PRO A 26 -14.49 -16.61 -14.72
N LEU A 27 -15.27 -16.30 -15.77
CA LEU A 27 -14.76 -16.01 -17.11
C LEU A 27 -14.66 -14.50 -17.41
N ASP A 28 -15.25 -13.66 -16.57
CA ASP A 28 -15.21 -12.20 -16.70
C ASP A 28 -14.31 -11.59 -15.62
N ILE A 29 -13.00 -11.74 -15.78
CA ILE A 29 -12.01 -11.22 -14.81
C ILE A 29 -12.01 -9.69 -14.67
N TRP A 30 -12.78 -8.95 -15.48
CA TRP A 30 -12.77 -7.49 -15.49
C TRP A 30 -13.67 -6.88 -14.42
N ASP A 31 -14.61 -7.65 -13.87
CA ASP A 31 -15.47 -7.21 -12.76
C ASP A 31 -14.84 -7.47 -11.37
N ASP A 32 -13.69 -8.16 -11.34
CA ASP A 32 -13.03 -8.55 -10.09
C ASP A 32 -12.57 -7.36 -9.24
N VAL A 33 -12.93 -7.43 -7.95
CA VAL A 33 -12.50 -6.51 -6.91
C VAL A 33 -11.86 -7.28 -5.76
N PHE A 34 -10.71 -6.79 -5.31
CA PHE A 34 -9.95 -7.35 -4.20
C PHE A 34 -9.73 -6.32 -3.10
N ALA A 35 -9.84 -6.77 -1.85
CA ALA A 35 -9.44 -6.02 -0.67
C ALA A 35 -8.16 -6.63 -0.09
N ILE A 36 -7.18 -5.80 0.24
CA ILE A 36 -5.92 -6.21 0.85
C ILE A 36 -5.80 -5.63 2.24
N GLU A 37 -5.52 -6.49 3.21
CA GLU A 37 -5.23 -6.13 4.59
C GLU A 37 -3.91 -6.73 5.03
N GLY A 38 -3.33 -6.16 6.08
CA GLY A 38 -2.12 -6.70 6.70
C GLY A 38 -1.10 -5.65 7.10
N GLU A 39 0.08 -6.14 7.44
CA GLU A 39 1.16 -5.32 7.97
C GLU A 39 2.52 -5.88 7.58
N ALA A 40 3.52 -5.03 7.62
CA ALA A 40 4.90 -5.39 7.42
C ALA A 40 5.80 -4.67 8.44
N THR A 41 6.85 -5.36 8.87
CA THR A 41 7.89 -4.80 9.71
C THR A 41 9.25 -5.07 9.09
N GLY A 42 10.27 -4.32 9.49
CA GLY A 42 11.62 -4.53 8.96
C GLY A 42 12.60 -3.47 9.40
N VAL A 43 13.80 -3.55 8.83
CA VAL A 43 14.89 -2.61 9.06
C VAL A 43 15.31 -2.01 7.72
N ASN A 44 15.32 -0.69 7.64
CA ASN A 44 15.73 0.01 6.42
C ASN A 44 17.27 0.07 6.29
N ARG A 45 17.77 0.55 5.14
CA ARG A 45 19.22 0.65 4.87
C ARG A 45 20.01 1.55 5.82
N GLN A 46 19.32 2.40 6.58
CA GLN A 46 19.93 3.23 7.62
C GLN A 46 19.95 2.54 8.99
N GLY A 47 19.55 1.27 9.08
CA GLY A 47 19.47 0.52 10.33
C GLY A 47 18.25 0.85 11.19
N ASN A 48 17.27 1.58 10.66
CA ASN A 48 16.09 1.98 11.43
C ASN A 48 14.96 0.97 11.24
N ALA A 49 14.40 0.50 12.35
CA ALA A 49 13.20 -0.30 12.35
C ALA A 49 12.01 0.52 11.82
N TYR A 50 11.15 -0.12 11.04
CA TYR A 50 9.93 0.48 10.51
C TYR A 50 8.74 -0.50 10.63
N THR A 51 7.53 0.07 10.68
CA THR A 51 6.28 -0.65 10.52
C THR A 51 5.49 -0.04 9.36
N HIS A 52 4.81 -0.87 8.60
CA HIS A 52 3.95 -0.50 7.47
C HIS A 52 2.63 -1.25 7.64
N THR A 53 1.61 -0.55 8.08
CA THR A 53 0.31 -1.14 8.44
C THR A 53 -0.75 -0.64 7.49
N ILE A 54 -1.56 -1.55 6.95
CA ILE A 54 -2.78 -1.20 6.22
C ILE A 54 -3.86 -0.94 7.28
N THR A 55 -4.20 0.33 7.51
CA THR A 55 -5.15 0.74 8.56
C THR A 55 -6.59 0.79 8.04
N SER A 56 -6.76 0.93 6.73
CA SER A 56 -8.01 0.70 6.01
C SER A 56 -7.70 -0.16 4.78
N ALA A 57 -8.51 -1.19 4.53
CA ALA A 57 -8.27 -2.18 3.48
C ALA A 57 -8.02 -1.52 2.12
N LEU A 58 -6.97 -1.97 1.42
CA LEU A 58 -6.63 -1.44 0.10
C LEU A 58 -7.52 -2.10 -0.95
N VAL A 59 -8.28 -1.31 -1.68
CA VAL A 59 -9.18 -1.80 -2.73
C VAL A 59 -8.48 -1.76 -4.08
N ILE A 60 -8.49 -2.89 -4.77
CA ILE A 60 -7.93 -3.05 -6.12
C ILE A 60 -9.04 -3.57 -7.02
N LYS A 61 -9.23 -2.91 -8.16
CA LYS A 61 -10.14 -3.35 -9.22
C LYS A 61 -9.29 -3.84 -10.39
N ASN A 62 -9.60 -4.99 -10.99
CA ASN A 62 -8.81 -5.50 -12.14
C ASN A 62 -8.81 -4.54 -13.34
N THR A 63 -9.87 -3.75 -13.49
CA THR A 63 -10.00 -2.69 -14.50
C THR A 63 -9.19 -1.43 -14.20
N CYS A 64 -8.62 -1.30 -13.00
CA CYS A 64 -7.87 -0.13 -12.60
C CYS A 64 -6.40 -0.45 -12.32
N ARG A 65 -5.50 0.37 -12.87
CA ARG A 65 -4.07 0.24 -12.60
C ARG A 65 -3.70 0.61 -11.16
N TRP A 66 -4.52 1.42 -10.51
CA TRP A 66 -4.23 2.06 -9.23
C TRP A 66 -5.00 1.37 -8.11
N ILE A 67 -4.47 1.49 -6.89
CA ILE A 67 -5.26 1.22 -5.69
C ILE A 67 -6.23 2.38 -5.58
N VAL A 68 -7.53 2.07 -5.54
CA VAL A 68 -8.57 3.09 -5.66
C VAL A 68 -9.05 3.61 -4.31
N GLU A 69 -8.81 2.86 -3.24
CA GLU A 69 -9.23 3.20 -1.88
C GLU A 69 -8.34 2.51 -0.86
N GLY A 70 -8.25 3.10 0.32
CA GLY A 70 -7.63 2.51 1.50
C GLY A 70 -6.50 3.39 2.05
N ILE A 71 -6.00 3.00 3.22
CA ILE A 71 -5.04 3.82 3.97
C ILE A 71 -3.89 2.94 4.46
N ILE A 72 -2.67 3.42 4.25
CA ILE A 72 -1.48 2.85 4.88
C ILE A 72 -0.85 3.84 5.86
N GLU A 73 -0.32 3.31 6.95
CA GLU A 73 0.54 4.03 7.87
C GLU A 73 1.95 3.44 7.81
N LEU A 74 2.93 4.29 7.53
CA LEU A 74 4.35 3.98 7.61
C LEU A 74 4.94 4.71 8.82
N LYS A 75 5.50 3.96 9.76
CA LYS A 75 6.20 4.50 10.91
C LYS A 75 7.68 4.13 10.86
N VAL A 76 8.55 5.12 11.01
CA VAL A 76 10.01 4.93 11.09
C VAL A 76 10.51 5.77 12.27
N LYS A 77 10.99 5.11 13.33
CA LYS A 77 11.29 5.78 14.61
C LYS A 77 10.06 6.59 15.09
N ASP A 78 10.22 7.91 15.25
CA ASP A 78 9.18 8.83 15.71
C ASP A 78 8.44 9.52 14.57
N LYS A 79 8.76 9.19 13.31
CA LYS A 79 8.11 9.77 12.13
C LYS A 79 6.99 8.86 11.66
N VAL A 80 5.82 9.45 11.46
CA VAL A 80 4.65 8.78 10.88
C VAL A 80 4.28 9.45 9.57
N ALA A 81 4.09 8.64 8.55
CA ALA A 81 3.54 9.03 7.27
C ALA A 81 2.28 8.21 7.00
N VAL A 82 1.18 8.87 6.68
CA VAL A 82 -0.08 8.22 6.30
C VAL A 82 -0.31 8.48 4.81
N LEU A 83 -0.53 7.44 4.02
CA LEU A 83 -0.90 7.55 2.62
C LEU A 83 -2.33 7.04 2.45
N ASP A 84 -3.19 7.92 1.94
CA ASP A 84 -4.59 7.68 1.63
C ASP A 84 -4.76 7.64 0.11
N TYR A 85 -5.29 6.53 -0.40
CA TYR A 85 -5.47 6.26 -1.82
C TYR A 85 -6.77 6.83 -2.40
N GLY A 86 -7.63 7.46 -1.58
CA GLY A 86 -8.88 8.05 -2.03
C GLY A 86 -10.10 7.18 -1.73
N MET A 87 -11.20 7.43 -2.47
CA MET A 87 -12.54 6.91 -2.16
C MET A 87 -13.15 6.04 -3.26
N GLY A 88 -12.32 5.42 -4.10
CA GLY A 88 -12.75 4.43 -5.10
C GLY A 88 -12.64 4.86 -6.56
N GLU A 89 -12.21 6.09 -6.82
CA GLU A 89 -11.95 6.63 -8.16
C GLU A 89 -10.74 5.95 -8.81
N CYS A 90 -10.84 5.67 -10.11
CA CYS A 90 -9.72 5.09 -10.85
C CYS A 90 -8.82 6.17 -11.45
N ASP A 91 -8.06 6.84 -10.59
CA ASP A 91 -7.05 7.81 -10.96
C ASP A 91 -5.73 7.53 -10.24
N ASN A 92 -4.75 8.39 -10.46
CA ASN A 92 -3.45 8.28 -9.80
C ASN A 92 -3.28 9.32 -8.69
N ASP A 93 -4.37 9.86 -8.15
CA ASP A 93 -4.33 10.79 -7.04
C ASP A 93 -4.29 10.06 -5.71
N ALA A 94 -3.54 10.63 -4.77
CA ALA A 94 -3.49 10.17 -3.39
C ALA A 94 -3.06 11.34 -2.50
N THR A 95 -3.32 11.23 -1.21
CA THR A 95 -2.82 12.20 -0.23
C THR A 95 -1.83 11.56 0.72
N ILE A 96 -0.74 12.26 1.01
CA ILE A 96 0.23 11.86 2.01
C ILE A 96 0.26 12.88 3.15
N THR A 97 0.13 12.39 4.37
CA THR A 97 0.22 13.18 5.59
C THR A 97 1.52 12.86 6.31
N ILE A 98 2.39 13.85 6.50
CA ILE A 98 3.65 13.70 7.25
C ILE A 98 3.71 14.81 8.30
N ASN A 99 3.82 14.43 9.58
CA ASN A 99 3.85 15.38 10.70
C ASN A 99 2.67 16.38 10.66
N GLY A 100 1.47 15.90 10.33
CA GLY A 100 0.25 16.72 10.22
C GLY A 100 0.14 17.58 8.96
N ASN A 101 1.15 17.58 8.08
CA ASN A 101 1.08 18.29 6.80
C ASN A 101 0.56 17.34 5.71
N VAL A 102 -0.57 17.68 5.12
CA VAL A 102 -1.18 16.94 4.01
C VAL A 102 -0.66 17.48 2.68
N ARG A 103 -0.33 16.58 1.76
CA ARG A 103 0.05 16.91 0.39
C ARG A 103 -0.62 15.96 -0.59
N GLU A 104 -1.15 16.51 -1.67
CA GLU A 104 -1.56 15.72 -2.82
C GLU A 104 -0.33 15.23 -3.58
N ILE A 105 -0.39 13.97 -4.01
CA ILE A 105 0.66 13.35 -4.80
C ILE A 105 0.05 12.58 -5.96
N LYS A 106 0.85 12.44 -7.02
CA LYS A 106 0.54 11.54 -8.14
C LYS A 106 1.27 10.22 -7.94
N LEU A 107 0.51 9.14 -7.83
CA LEU A 107 1.02 7.78 -7.80
C LEU A 107 1.82 7.49 -9.08
N ARG A 108 2.93 6.77 -8.91
CA ARG A 108 3.74 6.26 -10.02
C ARG A 108 3.46 4.78 -10.20
N GLY A 109 3.19 4.39 -11.43
CA GLY A 109 2.80 3.02 -11.75
C GLY A 109 3.84 2.01 -11.32
N ARG A 110 3.37 0.82 -10.96
CA ARG A 110 4.22 -0.35 -10.69
C ARG A 110 5.09 -0.63 -11.92
N ARG A 111 6.40 -0.74 -11.72
CA ARG A 111 7.37 -1.17 -12.73
C ARG A 111 7.49 -2.68 -12.72
#